data_AF-A0A0H5C4B5-F1
#
_entry.id   AF-A0A0H5C4B5-F1
#
_cell.length_a   1.000
_cell.length_b   1.000
_cell.length_c   1.000
_cell.angle_alpha   90.00
_cell.angle_beta   90.00
_cell.angle_gamma   90.00
#
_symmetry.space_group_name_H-M   'P 1'
#
loop_
_entity.id
_entity.type
_entity.pdbx_description
1 polymer ?
#
loop_
_entity_poly.entity_id
_entity_poly.type
_entity_poly.pdbx_seq_one_letter_code
_entity_poly.pdbx_strand_id
1 'polypeptide(L)'
;MLPLTILTLGLAALQTSSVQALKPPTVGSNGHTKQQASFGTVPGRFIVEYDTSSLSKRDVLESVASSLSESGVDVSVNTDFDSSVFQGASITLTGNDTTVDDLKALAGVRNAWPASVITLDDEIKPNEPQSWNPHLLTGVQAIHDQGNKGSGVKIAIIDTGVDYTHPALGGGIGEGYPITHGYDFYSDINNPSNDPMDCNGHGTFVTSLIISSDEKVPGVAPGASVSFYKVFGCEDSTTDDVIIAAMIKAYEEKPDVMTLSLGSNQGL
;
A
#
# COMPACT_ATOMS: atom_id res chain seq x y z
N MET A 1 -16.69 1.83 32.09
CA MET A 1 -16.94 1.39 30.70
C MET A 1 -17.98 2.32 30.12
N LEU A 2 -17.57 3.30 29.31
CA LEU A 2 -18.48 4.13 28.52
C LEU A 2 -18.58 3.52 27.11
N PRO A 3 -19.77 3.50 26.49
CA PRO A 3 -19.92 3.04 25.13
C PRO A 3 -19.42 4.08 24.12
N LEU A 4 -18.82 3.56 23.04
CA LEU A 4 -18.31 4.28 21.89
C LEU A 4 -19.48 4.84 21.07
N THR A 5 -19.61 6.16 20.99
CA THR A 5 -20.57 6.84 20.11
C THR A 5 -19.97 6.93 18.71
N ILE A 6 -20.56 6.22 17.74
CA ILE A 6 -20.27 6.38 16.31
C ILE A 6 -20.95 7.68 15.87
N LEU A 7 -20.15 8.67 15.47
CA LEU A 7 -20.63 9.93 14.90
C LEU A 7 -20.73 9.79 13.38
N THR A 8 -21.92 9.48 12.87
CA THR A 8 -22.25 9.58 11.44
C THR A 8 -22.57 11.05 11.15
N LEU A 9 -21.66 11.78 10.48
CA LEU A 9 -22.01 13.08 9.89
C LEU A 9 -22.85 12.82 8.63
N GLY A 10 -24.17 12.83 8.80
CA GLY A 10 -25.12 12.97 7.70
C GLY A 10 -25.15 14.42 7.24
N LEU A 11 -24.69 14.68 6.02
CA LEU A 11 -24.89 15.97 5.35
C LEU A 11 -26.33 16.00 4.78
N ALA A 12 -27.20 16.76 5.44
CA ALA A 12 -28.52 17.10 4.91
C ALA A 12 -28.68 18.62 4.85
N ALA A 13 -29.52 19.04 3.90
CA ALA A 13 -29.91 20.41 3.51
C ALA A 13 -29.07 20.98 2.34
N LEU A 14 -29.63 21.58 1.28
CA LEU A 14 -30.97 22.13 1.08
C LEU A 14 -31.14 22.34 -0.45
N GLN A 15 -32.26 21.91 -1.04
CA GLN A 15 -32.64 22.39 -2.37
C GLN A 15 -33.18 23.81 -2.24
N THR A 16 -32.55 24.78 -2.91
CA THR A 16 -33.25 25.86 -3.63
C THR A 16 -32.31 26.57 -4.60
N SER A 17 -32.87 26.95 -5.75
CA SER A 17 -32.43 28.00 -6.69
C SER A 17 -31.40 27.59 -7.76
N SER A 18 -31.95 27.45 -8.97
CA SER A 18 -31.29 27.28 -10.26
C SER A 18 -30.12 28.23 -10.50
N VAL A 19 -28.93 27.66 -10.70
CA VAL A 19 -27.81 28.27 -11.39
C VAL A 19 -27.50 27.40 -12.60
N GLN A 20 -27.56 28.00 -13.79
CA GLN A 20 -27.26 27.34 -15.06
C GLN A 20 -25.87 26.69 -15.01
N ALA A 21 -25.80 25.40 -15.33
CA ALA A 21 -24.55 24.70 -15.54
C ALA A 21 -23.78 25.37 -16.69
N LEU A 22 -22.61 25.91 -16.40
CA LEU A 22 -21.66 26.35 -17.41
C LEU A 22 -21.18 25.11 -18.16
N LYS A 23 -21.41 25.09 -19.48
CA LYS A 23 -20.91 24.06 -20.40
C LYS A 23 -19.39 24.01 -20.29
N PRO A 24 -18.77 22.85 -19.95
CA PRO A 24 -17.32 22.76 -19.90
C PRO A 24 -16.73 23.01 -21.30
N PRO A 25 -15.57 23.68 -21.41
CA PRO A 25 -14.91 23.91 -22.67
C PRO A 25 -14.51 22.58 -23.32
N THR A 26 -14.83 22.43 -24.60
CA THR A 26 -14.37 21.32 -25.44
C THR A 26 -12.87 21.44 -25.64
N VAL A 27 -12.09 20.66 -24.89
CA VAL A 27 -10.66 20.47 -25.16
C VAL A 27 -10.53 19.50 -26.33
N GLY A 28 -9.85 19.95 -27.38
CA GLY A 28 -9.62 19.17 -28.60
C GLY A 28 -8.83 17.89 -28.32
N SER A 29 -9.24 16.80 -28.98
CA SER A 29 -8.56 15.52 -28.93
C SER A 29 -7.24 15.59 -29.69
N ASN A 30 -6.17 15.99 -29.02
CA ASN A 30 -4.83 15.62 -29.48
C ASN A 30 -4.58 14.20 -28.97
N GLY A 31 -4.51 13.26 -29.92
CA GLY A 31 -4.35 11.84 -29.68
C GLY A 31 -3.08 11.55 -28.89
N HIS A 32 -3.26 11.29 -27.61
CA HIS A 32 -2.32 10.52 -26.81
C HIS A 32 -2.99 9.17 -26.58
N THR A 33 -2.45 8.13 -27.20
CA THR A 33 -2.76 6.75 -26.83
C THR A 33 -2.46 6.62 -25.34
N LYS A 34 -3.50 6.64 -24.51
CA LYS A 34 -3.43 6.06 -23.17
C LYS A 34 -2.86 4.67 -23.39
N GLN A 35 -1.63 4.42 -22.95
CA GLN A 35 -1.28 3.05 -22.60
C GLN A 35 -2.29 2.73 -21.49
N GLN A 36 -3.31 1.95 -21.84
CA GLN A 36 -4.16 1.35 -20.83
C GLN A 36 -3.19 0.63 -19.91
N ALA A 37 -3.14 1.00 -18.62
CA ALA A 37 -2.47 0.19 -17.63
C ALA A 37 -2.88 -1.26 -17.90
N SER A 38 -1.91 -2.12 -18.24
CA SER A 38 -2.20 -3.52 -18.48
C SER A 38 -2.48 -4.12 -17.11
N PHE A 39 -3.75 -4.15 -16.73
CA PHE A 39 -4.20 -4.88 -15.55
C PHE A 39 -3.94 -6.36 -15.82
N GLY A 40 -3.01 -6.94 -15.08
CA GLY A 40 -2.57 -8.31 -15.26
C GLY A 40 -2.60 -9.04 -13.95
N THR A 41 -3.21 -10.23 -13.94
CA THR A 41 -2.89 -11.22 -12.93
C THR A 41 -1.52 -11.82 -13.25
N VAL A 42 -0.73 -12.16 -12.25
CA VAL A 42 0.48 -12.96 -12.42
C VAL A 42 0.04 -14.39 -12.80
N PRO A 43 0.36 -14.88 -14.02
CA PRO A 43 -0.14 -16.19 -14.46
C PRO A 43 0.24 -17.31 -13.49
N GLY A 44 -0.77 -18.10 -13.10
CA GLY A 44 -0.59 -19.25 -12.20
C GLY A 44 -0.29 -18.89 -10.75
N ARG A 45 -0.25 -17.61 -10.35
CA ARG A 45 -0.02 -17.21 -8.97
C ARG A 45 -1.32 -16.82 -8.28
N PHE A 46 -1.49 -17.32 -7.05
CA PHE A 46 -2.69 -17.14 -6.25
C PHE A 46 -2.34 -16.79 -4.81
N ILE A 47 -3.17 -15.93 -4.21
CA ILE A 47 -3.22 -15.75 -2.76
C ILE A 47 -4.32 -16.66 -2.23
N VAL A 48 -4.01 -17.48 -1.24
CA VAL A 48 -4.93 -18.44 -0.62
C VAL A 48 -5.07 -18.08 0.85
N GLU A 49 -6.29 -17.84 1.30
CA GLU A 49 -6.64 -17.68 2.72
C GLU A 49 -7.04 -19.03 3.31
N TYR A 50 -6.51 -19.35 4.48
CA TYR A 50 -6.77 -20.60 5.17
C TYR A 50 -7.89 -20.48 6.21
N ASP A 51 -8.67 -21.56 6.33
CA ASP A 51 -9.53 -21.79 7.48
C ASP A 51 -8.80 -22.59 8.55
N THR A 52 -8.25 -21.87 9.54
CA THR A 52 -7.50 -22.47 10.65
C THR A 52 -8.36 -22.76 11.89
N SER A 53 -9.69 -22.79 11.73
CA SER A 53 -10.61 -23.15 12.82
C SER A 53 -10.51 -24.62 13.23
N SER A 54 -10.12 -25.50 12.30
CA SER A 54 -10.06 -26.95 12.51
C SER A 54 -8.71 -27.60 12.23
N LEU A 55 -7.82 -26.93 11.49
CA LEU A 55 -6.51 -27.44 11.08
C LEU A 55 -5.42 -26.41 11.38
N SER A 56 -4.20 -26.87 11.65
CA SER A 56 -3.07 -25.94 11.72
C SER A 56 -2.77 -25.43 10.31
N LYS A 57 -2.24 -24.20 10.22
CA LYS A 57 -1.83 -23.57 8.96
C LYS A 57 -0.93 -24.48 8.12
N ARG A 58 0.05 -25.11 8.77
CA ARG A 58 0.99 -26.04 8.15
C ARG A 58 0.27 -27.24 7.53
N ASP A 59 -0.71 -27.80 8.24
CA ASP A 59 -1.49 -28.94 7.76
C ASP A 59 -2.39 -28.54 6.58
N VAL A 60 -2.94 -27.32 6.57
CA VAL A 60 -3.70 -26.80 5.43
C VAL A 60 -2.80 -26.67 4.20
N LEU A 61 -1.65 -26.03 4.33
CA LEU A 61 -0.70 -25.88 3.21
C LEU A 61 -0.23 -27.25 2.68
N GLU A 62 0.11 -28.18 3.57
CA GLU A 62 0.52 -29.54 3.19
C GLU A 62 -0.63 -30.31 2.49
N SER A 63 -1.87 -30.17 2.97
CA SER A 63 -3.07 -30.74 2.34
C SER A 63 -3.35 -30.14 0.96
N VAL A 64 -3.23 -28.83 0.79
CA VAL A 64 -3.40 -28.13 -0.48
C VAL A 64 -2.34 -28.60 -1.48
N ALA A 65 -1.06 -28.59 -1.07
CA ALA A 65 0.04 -29.04 -1.92
C ALA A 65 -0.12 -30.50 -2.35
N SER A 66 -0.48 -31.40 -1.43
CA SER A 66 -0.69 -32.82 -1.73
C SER A 66 -1.83 -33.04 -2.73
N SER A 67 -2.98 -32.38 -2.52
CA SER A 67 -4.16 -32.53 -3.39
C SER A 67 -3.89 -32.06 -4.82
N LEU A 68 -3.15 -30.97 -4.96
CA LEU A 68 -2.76 -30.41 -6.26
C LEU A 68 -1.72 -31.30 -6.96
N SER A 69 -0.73 -31.80 -6.23
CA SER A 69 0.28 -32.72 -6.77
C SER A 69 -0.31 -34.05 -7.25
N GLU A 70 -1.31 -34.60 -6.54
CA GLU A 70 -2.06 -35.79 -7.01
C GLU A 70 -2.79 -35.55 -8.34
N SER A 71 -3.15 -34.30 -8.62
CA SER A 71 -3.78 -33.87 -9.87
C SER A 71 -2.77 -33.46 -10.94
N GLY A 72 -1.47 -33.67 -10.70
CA GLY A 72 -0.39 -33.31 -11.62
C GLY A 72 -0.05 -31.81 -11.66
N VAL A 73 -0.42 -31.06 -10.60
CA VAL A 73 -0.12 -29.63 -10.45
C VAL A 73 1.03 -29.47 -9.46
N ASP A 74 2.14 -28.90 -9.94
CA ASP A 74 3.28 -28.54 -9.09
C ASP A 74 2.96 -27.24 -8.35
N VAL A 75 3.28 -27.21 -7.04
CA VAL A 75 3.02 -26.07 -6.16
C VAL A 75 4.34 -25.52 -5.65
N SER A 76 4.58 -24.23 -5.88
CA SER A 76 5.68 -23.47 -5.28
C SER A 76 5.11 -22.41 -4.34
N VAL A 77 5.62 -22.32 -3.13
CA VAL A 77 5.20 -21.30 -2.16
C VAL A 77 6.07 -20.06 -2.36
N ASN A 78 5.44 -18.96 -2.74
CA ASN A 78 6.09 -17.66 -2.92
C ASN A 78 6.32 -16.98 -1.57
N THR A 79 5.30 -16.97 -0.72
CA THR A 79 5.41 -16.50 0.66
C THR A 79 4.33 -17.13 1.52
N ASP A 80 4.64 -17.35 2.79
CA ASP A 80 3.71 -17.91 3.76
C ASP A 80 3.30 -16.82 4.76
N PHE A 81 2.05 -16.38 4.70
CA PHE A 81 1.54 -15.28 5.53
C PHE A 81 1.12 -15.80 6.90
N ASP A 82 2.04 -15.75 7.87
CA ASP A 82 1.79 -16.17 9.26
C ASP A 82 1.54 -14.96 10.15
N SER A 83 0.27 -14.53 10.25
CA SER A 83 -0.08 -13.39 11.09
C SER A 83 -1.45 -13.55 11.76
N SER A 84 -1.67 -12.75 12.80
CA SER A 84 -2.97 -12.68 13.48
C SER A 84 -4.09 -12.05 12.64
N VAL A 85 -3.76 -11.29 11.59
CA VAL A 85 -4.73 -10.56 10.76
C VAL A 85 -5.03 -11.25 9.44
N PHE A 86 -4.09 -12.05 8.94
CA PHE A 86 -4.23 -12.82 7.72
C PHE A 86 -3.42 -14.11 7.83
N GLN A 87 -4.09 -15.24 7.58
CA GLN A 87 -3.50 -16.58 7.59
C GLN A 87 -3.69 -17.19 6.21
N GLY A 88 -2.59 -17.36 5.49
CA GLY A 88 -2.64 -17.75 4.08
C GLY A 88 -1.27 -17.95 3.48
N ALA A 89 -1.20 -18.13 2.16
CA ALA A 89 0.04 -18.10 1.40
C ALA A 89 -0.17 -17.52 0.00
N SER A 90 0.91 -17.00 -0.58
CA SER A 90 1.02 -16.82 -2.03
C SER A 90 1.66 -18.07 -2.61
N ILE A 91 1.00 -18.68 -3.59
CA ILE A 91 1.45 -19.91 -4.26
C ILE A 91 1.46 -19.74 -5.77
N THR A 92 2.44 -20.35 -6.43
CA THR A 92 2.53 -20.47 -7.89
C THR A 92 2.24 -21.92 -8.27
N LEU A 93 1.30 -22.09 -9.20
CA LEU A 93 0.85 -23.37 -9.72
C LEU A 93 1.34 -23.55 -11.16
N THR A 94 1.92 -24.71 -11.45
CA THR A 94 2.33 -25.08 -12.82
C THR A 94 1.84 -26.47 -13.19
N GLY A 95 1.51 -26.69 -14.47
CA GLY A 95 1.15 -28.01 -15.01
C GLY A 95 -0.28 -28.13 -15.54
N ASN A 96 -1.24 -27.41 -14.97
CA ASN A 96 -2.64 -27.38 -15.43
C ASN A 96 -3.30 -26.01 -15.14
N ASP A 97 -4.42 -25.73 -15.82
CA ASP A 97 -5.24 -24.53 -15.67
C ASP A 97 -6.09 -24.58 -14.40
N THR A 98 -5.43 -24.61 -13.23
CA THR A 98 -6.13 -24.57 -11.93
C THR A 98 -6.83 -23.23 -11.76
N THR A 99 -8.11 -23.27 -11.42
CA THR A 99 -8.94 -22.07 -11.22
C THR A 99 -9.05 -21.69 -9.74
N VAL A 100 -9.54 -20.49 -9.46
CA VAL A 100 -9.88 -20.05 -8.10
C VAL A 100 -10.92 -20.98 -7.47
N ASP A 101 -11.91 -21.45 -8.24
CA ASP A 101 -12.96 -22.34 -7.73
C ASP A 101 -12.40 -23.71 -7.34
N ASP A 102 -11.41 -24.21 -8.09
CA ASP A 102 -10.70 -25.45 -7.74
C ASP A 102 -9.97 -25.31 -6.40
N LEU A 103 -9.28 -24.18 -6.19
CA LEU A 103 -8.60 -23.89 -4.92
C LEU A 103 -9.57 -23.78 -3.75
N LYS A 104 -10.71 -23.10 -3.95
CA LYS A 104 -11.74 -22.93 -2.91
C LYS A 104 -12.45 -24.24 -2.56
N ALA A 105 -12.40 -25.23 -3.43
CA ALA A 105 -12.93 -26.57 -3.14
C ALA A 105 -11.98 -27.43 -2.27
N LEU A 106 -10.72 -27.03 -2.09
CA LEU A 106 -9.75 -27.75 -1.28
C LEU A 106 -10.04 -27.62 0.22
N ALA A 107 -9.82 -28.71 0.96
CA ALA A 107 -10.00 -28.73 2.40
C ALA A 107 -9.07 -27.72 3.08
N GLY A 108 -9.64 -26.89 3.96
CA GLY A 108 -8.91 -25.86 4.71
C GLY A 108 -8.68 -24.56 3.94
N VAL A 109 -9.11 -24.43 2.69
CA VAL A 109 -9.10 -23.16 1.97
C VAL A 109 -10.39 -22.39 2.26
N ARG A 110 -10.26 -21.17 2.81
CA ARG A 110 -11.40 -20.27 3.03
C ARG A 110 -11.70 -19.45 1.78
N ASN A 111 -10.67 -18.88 1.18
CA ASN A 111 -10.76 -18.09 -0.04
C ASN A 111 -9.49 -18.22 -0.89
N ALA A 112 -9.61 -17.86 -2.16
CA ALA A 112 -8.47 -17.72 -3.06
C ALA A 112 -8.72 -16.57 -4.04
N TRP A 113 -7.65 -15.92 -4.46
CA TRP A 113 -7.63 -14.83 -5.44
C TRP A 113 -6.43 -14.99 -6.36
N PRO A 114 -6.53 -14.63 -7.65
CA PRO A 114 -5.35 -14.51 -8.47
C PRO A 114 -4.48 -13.35 -7.96
N ALA A 115 -3.17 -13.56 -7.90
CA ALA A 115 -2.25 -12.48 -7.56
C ALA A 115 -2.23 -11.44 -8.69
N SER A 116 -2.38 -10.17 -8.34
CA SER A 116 -2.49 -9.06 -9.27
C SER A 116 -1.20 -8.25 -9.33
N VAL A 117 -0.92 -7.68 -10.51
CA VAL A 117 0.11 -6.66 -10.68
C VAL A 117 -0.51 -5.29 -10.40
N ILE A 118 0.12 -4.54 -9.50
CA ILE A 118 -0.18 -3.14 -9.23
C ILE A 118 0.86 -2.31 -9.96
N THR A 119 0.41 -1.34 -10.75
CA THR A 119 1.27 -0.37 -11.44
C THR A 119 0.93 1.04 -10.98
N LEU A 120 1.93 1.84 -10.64
CA LEU A 120 1.77 3.27 -10.36
C LEU A 120 1.49 4.00 -11.67
N ASP A 121 0.42 4.79 -11.70
CA ASP A 121 0.08 5.64 -12.85
C ASP A 121 0.79 7.00 -12.67
N ASP A 122 2.12 7.00 -12.77
CA ASP A 122 2.90 8.21 -12.51
C ASP A 122 3.52 8.80 -13.78
N GLU A 123 2.83 9.80 -14.33
CA GLU A 123 3.52 10.94 -14.94
C GLU A 123 3.75 12.01 -13.86
N ILE A 124 4.90 11.98 -13.17
CA ILE A 124 5.35 13.14 -12.38
C ILE A 124 5.77 14.24 -13.36
N LYS A 125 4.84 15.11 -13.74
CA LYS A 125 5.14 16.35 -14.45
C LYS A 125 5.47 17.41 -13.39
N PRO A 126 6.69 17.99 -13.40
CA PRO A 126 6.99 19.12 -12.53
C PRO A 126 5.96 20.22 -12.84
N ASN A 127 5.07 20.47 -11.89
CA ASN A 127 4.10 21.53 -12.04
C ASN A 127 4.76 22.87 -11.70
N GLU A 128 4.34 23.91 -12.42
CA GLU A 128 4.59 25.30 -12.06
C GLU A 128 4.24 25.52 -10.57
N PRO A 129 4.99 26.37 -9.84
CA PRO A 129 4.68 26.71 -8.46
C PRO A 129 3.21 27.10 -8.31
N GLN A 130 2.47 26.30 -7.55
CA GLN A 130 1.06 26.55 -7.30
C GLN A 130 0.94 27.73 -6.31
N SER A 131 0.04 28.67 -6.59
CA SER A 131 -0.17 29.87 -5.75
C SER A 131 -0.99 29.61 -4.48
N TRP A 132 -1.48 28.38 -4.29
CA TRP A 132 -2.29 28.00 -3.14
C TRP A 132 -1.46 27.20 -2.13
N ASN A 133 -1.75 27.40 -0.85
CA ASN A 133 -1.11 26.69 0.25
C ASN A 133 -2.10 25.64 0.80
N PRO A 134 -1.85 24.32 0.63
CA PRO A 134 -2.73 23.28 1.14
C PRO A 134 -2.93 23.38 2.65
N HIS A 135 -1.90 23.74 3.42
CA HIS A 135 -1.98 23.82 4.88
C HIS A 135 -2.89 24.93 5.40
N LEU A 136 -3.06 26.01 4.63
CA LEU A 136 -4.06 27.04 4.96
C LEU A 136 -5.47 26.53 4.72
N LEU A 137 -5.70 25.80 3.61
CA LEU A 137 -7.02 25.30 3.25
C LEU A 137 -7.49 24.14 4.13
N THR A 138 -6.57 23.27 4.56
CA THR A 138 -6.87 22.10 5.39
C THR A 138 -6.79 22.39 6.89
N GLY A 139 -6.36 23.58 7.29
CA GLY A 139 -6.21 23.97 8.69
C GLY A 139 -4.95 23.44 9.38
N VAL A 140 -4.06 22.75 8.66
CA VAL A 140 -2.78 22.25 9.19
C VAL A 140 -1.92 23.40 9.76
N GLN A 141 -1.93 24.57 9.12
CA GLN A 141 -1.18 25.74 9.62
C GLN A 141 -1.61 26.12 11.04
N ALA A 142 -2.92 26.14 11.32
CA ALA A 142 -3.43 26.50 12.64
C ALA A 142 -3.05 25.48 13.72
N ILE A 143 -2.82 24.21 13.36
CA ILE A 143 -2.35 23.16 14.28
C ILE A 143 -0.84 23.31 14.52
N HIS A 144 -0.06 23.63 13.48
CA HIS A 144 1.37 23.91 13.60
C HIS A 144 1.64 25.14 14.46
N ASP A 145 0.83 26.19 14.34
CA ASP A 145 0.94 27.44 15.14
C ASP A 145 0.70 27.18 16.64
N GLN A 146 0.01 26.09 16.99
CA GLN A 146 -0.17 25.63 18.37
C GLN A 146 1.01 24.77 18.87
N GLY A 147 2.04 24.57 18.04
CA GLY A 147 3.21 23.75 18.34
C GLY A 147 2.99 22.25 18.14
N ASN A 148 1.82 21.82 17.65
CA ASN A 148 1.57 20.41 17.37
C ASN A 148 2.04 20.06 15.95
N LYS A 149 3.04 19.19 15.88
CA LYS A 149 3.66 18.72 14.63
C LYS A 149 3.63 17.20 14.49
N GLY A 150 2.79 16.50 15.27
CA GLY A 150 2.67 15.04 15.24
C GLY A 150 3.73 14.28 16.05
N SER A 151 4.38 14.94 17.02
CA SER A 151 5.33 14.26 17.92
C SER A 151 4.68 13.10 18.66
N GLY A 152 5.36 11.95 18.66
CA GLY A 152 4.86 10.71 19.28
C GLY A 152 3.94 9.86 18.40
N VAL A 153 3.58 10.35 17.21
CA VAL A 153 2.81 9.56 16.23
C VAL A 153 3.76 8.70 15.40
N LYS A 154 3.44 7.41 15.28
CA LYS A 154 4.16 6.43 14.45
C LYS A 154 3.39 6.19 13.15
N ILE A 155 4.06 6.38 12.01
CA ILE A 155 3.45 6.23 10.69
C ILE A 155 4.20 5.16 9.91
N ALA A 156 3.47 4.17 9.40
CA ALA A 156 4.00 3.21 8.43
C ALA A 156 3.63 3.66 7.02
N ILE A 157 4.64 3.79 6.15
CA ILE A 157 4.46 4.13 4.74
C ILE A 157 4.84 2.91 3.89
N ILE A 158 3.94 2.48 3.02
CA ILE A 158 4.15 1.36 2.09
C ILE A 158 4.14 1.91 0.66
N ASP A 159 5.30 1.93 0.00
CA ASP A 159 5.50 2.68 -1.26
C ASP A 159 6.77 2.24 -2.03
N THR A 160 7.29 3.05 -2.96
CA THR A 160 8.46 2.73 -3.80
C THR A 160 9.80 2.78 -3.09
N GLY A 161 9.83 3.23 -1.84
CA GLY A 161 11.05 3.49 -1.07
C GLY A 161 11.11 4.94 -0.60
N VAL A 162 12.15 5.27 0.12
CA VAL A 162 12.41 6.64 0.58
C VAL A 162 13.89 6.99 0.45
N ASP A 163 14.19 8.13 -0.17
CA ASP A 163 15.50 8.77 -0.04
C ASP A 163 15.61 9.39 1.36
N TYR A 164 15.92 8.53 2.34
CA TYR A 164 16.12 8.96 3.72
C TYR A 164 17.34 9.88 3.89
N THR A 165 18.22 10.01 2.89
CA THR A 165 19.37 10.94 2.94
C THR A 165 18.98 12.39 2.60
N HIS A 166 17.76 12.60 2.12
CA HIS A 166 17.27 13.94 1.79
C HIS A 166 17.21 14.83 3.05
N PRO A 167 17.81 16.04 3.04
CA PRO A 167 17.87 16.91 4.23
C PRO A 167 16.51 17.26 4.82
N ALA A 168 15.50 17.48 3.97
CA ALA A 168 14.14 17.77 4.43
C ALA A 168 13.49 16.56 5.16
N LEU A 169 13.97 15.34 4.93
CA LEU A 169 13.47 14.12 5.61
C LEU A 169 14.33 13.74 6.83
N GLY A 170 15.29 14.58 7.20
CA GLY A 170 16.16 14.38 8.36
C GLY A 170 17.58 13.90 8.03
N GLY A 171 17.85 13.53 6.77
CA GLY A 171 19.20 13.22 6.31
C GLY A 171 19.80 11.93 6.87
N GLY A 172 18.97 10.96 7.22
CA GLY A 172 19.39 9.62 7.62
C GLY A 172 18.22 8.72 8.03
N ILE A 173 18.57 7.50 8.43
CA ILE A 173 17.66 6.46 8.89
C ILE A 173 18.22 5.85 10.17
N GLY A 174 17.34 5.51 11.12
CA GLY A 174 17.74 4.90 12.40
C GLY A 174 17.51 5.79 13.60
N GLU A 175 18.24 5.50 14.69
CA GLU A 175 18.15 6.24 15.94
C GLU A 175 18.48 7.73 15.72
N GLY A 176 17.58 8.62 16.17
CA GLY A 176 17.74 10.07 16.04
C GLY A 176 17.24 10.67 14.73
N TYR A 177 16.78 9.85 13.78
CA TYR A 177 16.20 10.31 12.51
C TYR A 177 14.66 10.18 12.51
N PRO A 178 13.93 11.03 11.75
CA PRO A 178 12.48 10.89 11.58
C PRO A 178 12.08 9.54 10.98
N ILE A 179 12.87 9.03 10.04
CA ILE A 179 12.70 7.69 9.48
C ILE A 179 13.47 6.73 10.40
N THR A 180 12.76 5.95 11.20
CA THR A 180 13.34 5.14 12.26
C THR A 180 13.96 3.86 11.75
N HIS A 181 13.39 3.28 10.70
CA HIS A 181 13.84 2.06 10.03
C HIS A 181 12.99 1.82 8.78
N GLY A 182 13.37 0.84 7.98
CA GLY A 182 12.52 0.36 6.91
C GLY A 182 13.01 -0.93 6.28
N TYR A 183 12.20 -1.46 5.38
CA TYR A 183 12.37 -2.78 4.79
C TYR A 183 12.13 -2.73 3.28
N ASP A 184 12.91 -3.48 2.52
CA ASP A 184 12.68 -3.73 1.09
C ASP A 184 12.11 -5.13 0.88
N PHE A 185 10.78 -5.18 0.72
CA PHE A 185 10.02 -6.39 0.39
C PHE A 185 10.01 -6.70 -1.09
N TYR A 186 10.35 -5.73 -1.95
CA TYR A 186 10.32 -5.93 -3.40
C TYR A 186 11.46 -6.86 -3.85
N SER A 187 12.65 -6.68 -3.31
CA SER A 187 13.83 -7.46 -3.71
C SER A 187 13.75 -8.93 -3.30
N ASP A 188 13.26 -9.21 -2.08
CA ASP A 188 13.02 -10.55 -1.57
C ASP A 188 11.92 -10.51 -0.50
N ILE A 189 10.72 -10.99 -0.86
CA ILE A 189 9.54 -10.98 0.00
C ILE A 189 9.73 -11.77 1.31
N ASN A 190 10.57 -12.80 1.30
CA ASN A 190 10.77 -13.69 2.45
C ASN A 190 11.97 -13.30 3.32
N ASN A 191 12.88 -12.49 2.78
CA ASN A 191 14.04 -11.98 3.48
C ASN A 191 14.29 -10.51 3.12
N PRO A 192 13.36 -9.61 3.51
CA PRO A 192 13.45 -8.21 3.15
C PRO A 192 14.70 -7.58 3.74
N SER A 193 15.44 -6.82 2.91
CA SER A 193 16.61 -6.10 3.39
C SER A 193 16.19 -4.90 4.25
N ASN A 194 17.08 -4.39 5.09
CA ASN A 194 16.82 -3.18 5.91
C ASN A 194 17.12 -1.86 5.16
N ASP A 195 17.12 -1.88 3.82
CA ASP A 195 17.42 -0.72 2.98
C ASP A 195 16.23 -0.36 2.10
N PRO A 196 15.37 0.58 2.52
CA PRO A 196 14.21 1.01 1.75
C PRO A 196 14.55 2.12 0.74
N MET A 197 15.80 2.25 0.29
CA MET A 197 16.22 3.34 -0.61
C MET A 197 15.30 3.47 -1.84
N ASP A 198 14.87 4.71 -2.11
CA ASP A 198 14.04 5.00 -3.28
C ASP A 198 14.91 5.16 -4.52
N CYS A 199 14.43 4.60 -5.63
CA CYS A 199 14.97 4.82 -6.96
C CYS A 199 13.90 5.22 -7.98
N ASN A 200 12.63 5.29 -7.56
CA ASN A 200 11.50 5.72 -8.38
C ASN A 200 11.12 7.18 -8.07
N GLY A 201 11.05 7.54 -6.79
CA GLY A 201 10.79 8.89 -6.31
C GLY A 201 9.38 9.13 -5.77
N HIS A 202 8.39 8.28 -6.12
CA HIS A 202 7.02 8.42 -5.64
C HIS A 202 6.94 8.34 -4.10
N GLY A 203 7.55 7.32 -3.50
CA GLY A 203 7.56 7.14 -2.04
C GLY A 203 8.30 8.25 -1.30
N THR A 204 9.40 8.78 -1.86
CA THR A 204 10.07 9.98 -1.32
C THR A 204 9.15 11.20 -1.36
N PHE A 205 8.43 11.40 -2.47
CA PHE A 205 7.46 12.49 -2.59
C PHE A 205 6.33 12.36 -1.57
N VAL A 206 5.71 11.18 -1.44
CA VAL A 206 4.67 10.89 -0.42
C VAL A 206 5.20 11.15 0.99
N THR A 207 6.42 10.72 1.30
CA THR A 207 7.06 10.96 2.60
C THR A 207 7.24 12.44 2.88
N SER A 208 7.60 13.23 1.86
CA SER A 208 7.78 14.68 2.00
C SER A 208 6.48 15.40 2.40
N LEU A 209 5.33 14.95 1.90
CA LEU A 209 4.02 15.49 2.29
C LEU A 209 3.72 15.27 3.77
N ILE A 210 4.30 14.23 4.37
CA ILE A 210 4.04 13.86 5.77
C ILE A 210 5.06 14.51 6.70
N ILE A 211 6.35 14.29 6.49
CA ILE A 211 7.39 14.60 7.49
C ILE A 211 8.43 15.64 7.05
N SER A 212 8.25 16.32 5.90
CA SER A 212 9.19 17.35 5.48
C SER A 212 9.42 18.40 6.57
N SER A 213 10.70 18.63 6.88
CA SER A 213 11.18 19.64 7.83
C SER A 213 11.56 20.97 7.16
N ASP A 214 11.42 21.07 5.84
CA ASP A 214 11.65 22.33 5.11
C ASP A 214 10.63 23.40 5.55
N GLU A 215 11.10 24.57 5.95
CA GLU A 215 10.23 25.65 6.45
C GLU A 215 9.28 26.22 5.38
N LYS A 216 9.64 26.13 4.10
CA LYS A 216 8.83 26.62 2.97
C LYS A 216 7.79 25.59 2.54
N VAL A 217 8.13 24.31 2.68
CA VAL A 217 7.27 23.18 2.32
C VAL A 217 7.25 22.15 3.46
N PRO A 218 6.74 22.51 4.65
CA PRO A 218 6.67 21.58 5.76
C PRO A 218 5.69 20.45 5.43
N GLY A 219 5.94 19.26 5.94
CA GLY A 219 4.98 18.17 5.92
C GLY A 219 3.81 18.41 6.87
N VAL A 220 2.77 17.60 6.79
CA VAL A 220 1.60 17.68 7.68
C VAL A 220 1.96 17.37 9.13
N ALA A 221 2.85 16.40 9.37
CA ALA A 221 3.30 15.96 10.69
C ALA A 221 4.85 15.86 10.76
N PRO A 222 5.60 16.98 10.70
CA PRO A 222 7.07 16.96 10.66
C PRO A 222 7.77 16.34 11.89
N GLY A 223 7.06 16.18 13.00
CA GLY A 223 7.56 15.58 14.23
C GLY A 223 7.21 14.10 14.41
N ALA A 224 6.52 13.48 13.46
CA ALA A 224 6.18 12.07 13.50
C ALA A 224 7.40 11.19 13.23
N SER A 225 7.36 9.96 13.74
CA SER A 225 8.32 8.90 13.41
C SER A 225 7.77 8.00 12.31
N VAL A 226 8.59 7.68 11.31
CA VAL A 226 8.21 6.91 10.14
C VAL A 226 8.98 5.59 10.06
N SER A 227 8.25 4.49 9.89
CA SER A 227 8.80 3.21 9.42
C SER A 227 8.43 3.03 7.94
N PHE A 228 9.39 2.64 7.10
CA PHE A 228 9.17 2.57 5.66
C PHE A 228 9.15 1.13 5.13
N TYR A 229 8.27 0.84 4.17
CA TYR A 229 8.10 -0.48 3.56
C TYR A 229 8.12 -0.33 2.04
N LYS A 230 9.29 -0.57 1.45
CA LYS A 230 9.47 -0.55 0.00
C LYS A 230 8.85 -1.80 -0.60
N VAL A 231 7.86 -1.61 -1.46
CA VAL A 231 7.14 -2.67 -2.18
C VAL A 231 7.28 -2.57 -3.69
N PHE A 232 7.85 -1.50 -4.24
CA PHE A 232 8.18 -1.40 -5.66
C PHE A 232 9.69 -1.41 -5.90
N GLY A 233 10.08 -1.75 -7.13
CA GLY A 233 11.44 -1.59 -7.64
C GLY A 233 11.73 -0.15 -8.08
N CYS A 234 12.64 0.01 -9.05
CA CYS A 234 12.82 1.30 -9.74
C CYS A 234 11.81 1.48 -10.89
N GLU A 235 11.23 0.37 -11.34
CA GLU A 235 10.06 0.36 -12.22
C GLU A 235 8.79 0.67 -11.44
N ASP A 236 7.69 0.84 -12.16
CA ASP A 236 6.40 1.29 -11.66
C ASP A 236 5.49 0.18 -11.12
N SER A 237 5.94 -1.08 -11.05
CA SER A 237 5.06 -2.21 -10.71
C SER A 237 5.52 -3.09 -9.55
N THR A 238 4.53 -3.69 -8.90
CA THR A 238 4.67 -4.69 -7.83
C THR A 238 3.51 -5.68 -7.88
N THR A 239 3.48 -6.66 -6.97
CA THR A 239 2.40 -7.64 -6.82
C THR A 239 1.72 -7.52 -5.46
N ASP A 240 0.43 -7.86 -5.41
CA ASP A 240 -0.38 -7.79 -4.20
C ASP A 240 0.17 -8.64 -3.04
N ASP A 241 0.76 -9.80 -3.32
CA ASP A 241 1.42 -10.62 -2.31
C ASP A 241 2.59 -9.90 -1.60
N VAL A 242 3.40 -9.13 -2.33
CA VAL A 242 4.46 -8.27 -1.76
C VAL A 242 3.86 -7.18 -0.88
N ILE A 243 2.78 -6.54 -1.34
CA ILE A 243 2.07 -5.50 -0.57
C ILE A 243 1.49 -6.09 0.72
N ILE A 244 0.85 -7.27 0.65
CA ILE A 244 0.27 -7.96 1.81
C ILE A 244 1.36 -8.32 2.83
N ALA A 245 2.51 -8.83 2.39
CA ALA A 245 3.63 -9.14 3.28
C ALA A 245 4.11 -7.88 4.04
N ALA A 246 4.26 -6.77 3.32
CA ALA A 246 4.63 -5.48 3.91
C ALA A 246 3.55 -4.94 4.87
N MET A 247 2.27 -5.06 4.52
CA MET A 247 1.15 -4.65 5.38
C MET A 247 1.11 -5.44 6.69
N ILE A 248 1.32 -6.75 6.63
CA ILE A 248 1.39 -7.62 7.80
C ILE A 248 2.53 -7.17 8.71
N LYS A 249 3.73 -7.03 8.16
CA LYS A 249 4.91 -6.58 8.92
C LYS A 249 4.68 -5.20 9.55
N ALA A 250 4.12 -4.27 8.78
CA ALA A 250 3.78 -2.93 9.26
C ALA A 250 2.75 -2.98 10.40
N TYR A 251 1.72 -3.80 10.28
CA TYR A 251 0.70 -3.98 11.32
C TYR A 251 1.30 -4.49 12.64
N GLU A 252 2.23 -5.44 12.59
CA GLU A 252 2.87 -6.04 13.77
C GLU A 252 3.69 -5.03 14.59
N GLU A 253 4.21 -4.00 13.94
CA GLU A 253 4.93 -2.90 14.57
C GLU A 253 4.01 -1.85 15.23
N LYS A 254 2.70 -2.03 15.06
CA LYS A 254 1.64 -1.24 15.70
C LYS A 254 1.81 0.27 15.46
N PRO A 255 1.93 0.75 14.21
CA PRO A 255 1.90 2.17 13.91
C PRO A 255 0.53 2.74 14.29
N ASP A 256 0.46 4.04 14.54
CA ASP A 256 -0.80 4.75 14.77
C ASP A 256 -1.54 4.99 13.44
N VAL A 257 -0.78 5.16 12.36
CA VAL A 257 -1.29 5.35 10.99
C VAL A 257 -0.50 4.48 10.03
N MET A 258 -1.20 3.78 9.13
CA MET A 258 -0.60 3.11 7.98
C MET A 258 -1.14 3.77 6.71
N THR A 259 -0.25 4.12 5.77
CA THR A 259 -0.63 4.74 4.50
C THR A 259 -0.05 3.97 3.32
N LEU A 260 -0.86 3.85 2.27
CA LEU A 260 -0.55 3.19 1.02
C LEU A 260 -1.05 4.10 -0.10
N SER A 261 -0.13 4.87 -0.71
CA SER A 261 -0.47 5.77 -1.82
C SER A 261 -0.43 5.04 -3.15
N LEU A 262 -1.04 3.86 -3.18
CA LEU A 262 -1.01 2.91 -4.29
C LEU A 262 -2.38 2.25 -4.40
N GLY A 263 -2.69 1.69 -5.56
CA GLY A 263 -3.96 1.00 -5.75
C GLY A 263 -4.16 0.44 -7.14
N SER A 264 -5.12 -0.46 -7.25
CA SER A 264 -5.57 -1.05 -8.50
C SER A 264 -7.09 -0.94 -8.62
N ASN A 265 -7.64 -1.16 -9.81
CA ASN A 265 -9.08 -1.28 -10.01
C ASN A 265 -9.65 -2.66 -9.63
N GLN A 266 -8.82 -3.60 -9.18
CA GLN A 266 -9.22 -4.94 -8.72
C GLN A 266 -9.44 -5.00 -7.20
N GLY A 267 -9.17 -3.91 -6.48
CA GLY A 267 -9.04 -3.93 -5.02
C GLY A 267 -7.66 -4.43 -4.57
N LEU A 268 -7.37 -4.25 -3.29
CA LEU A 268 -6.23 -4.83 -2.57
C LEU A 268 -6.77 -5.82 -1.53
#